data_AF-Q8YP28-F1
#
_entry.id   AF-Q8YP28-F1
#
_cell.length_a   1.000
_cell.length_b   1.000
_cell.length_c   1.000
_cell.angle_alpha   90.00
_cell.angle_beta   90.00
_cell.angle_gamma   90.00
#
_symmetry.space_group_name_H-M   'P 1'
#
loop_
_entity.id
_entity.type
_entity.pdbx_description
1 polymer ?
#
loop_
_entity_poly.entity_id
_entity_poly.type
_entity_poly.pdbx_seq_one_letter_code
_entity_poly.pdbx_strand_id
1 'polypeptide(L)'
;MMVIFGIFVFPGTSGSVAQVGAKTVPIEVDLVVRGLNVRDPQQLAGNGLKTGGKTKVIIRNQPYGEIEIKSVEQLPRTVVATQPDGSVKELPDPKANNFSTDMLLTLNGKAQVTKDGPVLGNSKVKIGMPFELEGFNYNFNATVIDVRLQS
;
A
#
# COMPACT_ATOMS: atom_id res chain seq x y z
N MET A 1 62.26 0.43 16.96
CA MET A 1 61.28 0.36 15.86
C MET A 1 60.31 -0.76 16.19
N MET A 2 59.05 -0.44 16.44
CA MET A 2 57.98 -1.44 16.58
C MET A 2 56.74 -0.86 15.90
N VAL A 3 56.29 -1.51 14.84
CA VAL A 3 55.20 -1.03 13.98
C VAL A 3 53.89 -1.62 14.50
N ILE A 4 52.94 -0.77 14.88
CA ILE A 4 51.58 -1.16 15.24
C ILE A 4 50.81 -1.34 13.94
N PHE A 5 50.47 -2.58 13.59
CA PHE A 5 49.52 -2.86 12.52
C PHE A 5 48.10 -2.58 13.04
N GLY A 6 47.57 -1.40 12.74
CA GLY A 6 46.16 -1.11 12.89
C GLY A 6 45.36 -1.77 11.76
N ILE A 7 44.65 -2.85 12.07
CA ILE A 7 43.63 -3.41 11.16
C ILE A 7 42.41 -2.49 11.25
N PHE A 8 42.19 -1.68 10.20
CA PHE A 8 40.92 -1.00 9.98
C PHE A 8 39.92 -2.04 9.48
N VAL A 9 39.07 -2.53 10.39
CA VAL A 9 37.86 -3.26 10.02
C VAL A 9 36.89 -2.23 9.47
N PHE A 10 36.76 -2.14 8.15
CA PHE A 10 35.64 -1.43 7.52
C PHE A 10 34.37 -2.25 7.78
N PRO A 11 33.39 -1.76 8.57
CA PRO A 11 32.09 -2.40 8.58
C PRO A 11 31.52 -2.24 7.16
N GLY A 12 31.35 -3.38 6.48
CA GLY A 12 30.73 -3.41 5.16
C GLY A 12 29.42 -2.63 5.19
N THR A 13 29.20 -1.78 4.20
CA THR A 13 28.01 -0.94 4.02
C THR A 13 26.77 -1.81 3.76
N SER A 14 26.32 -2.52 4.78
CA SER A 14 25.08 -3.28 4.74
C SER A 14 23.96 -2.36 5.23
N GLY A 15 23.36 -1.64 4.28
CA GLY A 15 21.92 -1.43 4.28
C GLY A 15 21.33 -0.33 5.17
N SER A 16 22.03 0.77 5.46
CA SER A 16 21.37 1.97 6.00
C SER A 16 21.44 3.10 4.98
N VAL A 17 20.30 3.43 4.36
CA VAL A 17 20.13 4.63 3.53
C VAL A 17 19.96 5.86 4.42
N ALA A 18 20.94 6.13 5.29
CA ALA A 18 21.06 7.43 5.92
C ALA A 18 21.57 8.43 4.87
N GLN A 19 20.70 8.84 3.94
CA GLN A 19 21.00 9.94 3.05
C GLN A 19 20.92 11.24 3.85
N VAL A 20 22.07 11.71 4.31
CA VAL A 20 22.27 13.04 4.87
C VAL A 20 21.67 14.06 3.88
N GLY A 21 20.55 14.69 4.25
CA GLY A 21 19.84 15.67 3.43
C GLY A 21 18.55 15.19 2.74
N ALA A 22 18.04 13.99 3.02
CA ALA A 22 16.77 13.53 2.44
C ALA A 22 15.59 14.40 2.91
N LYS A 23 14.97 15.13 1.97
CA LYS A 23 13.76 15.93 2.24
C LYS A 23 12.61 14.97 2.56
N THR A 24 12.08 15.07 3.77
CA THR A 24 10.84 14.37 4.14
C THR A 24 9.66 15.18 3.64
N VAL A 25 8.81 14.57 2.83
CA VAL A 25 7.60 15.19 2.27
C VAL A 25 6.39 14.30 2.55
N PRO A 26 5.18 14.88 2.67
CA PRO A 26 3.96 14.07 2.70
C PRO A 26 3.82 13.29 1.39
N ILE A 27 3.31 12.06 1.51
CA ILE A 27 3.09 11.15 0.39
C ILE A 27 1.71 10.54 0.50
N GLU A 28 1.04 10.44 -0.64
CA GLU A 28 -0.16 9.65 -0.79
C GLU A 28 0.14 8.43 -1.66
N VAL A 29 -0.30 7.27 -1.20
CA VAL A 29 -0.11 6.01 -1.89
C VAL A 29 -1.50 5.42 -2.14
N ASP A 30 -1.86 5.29 -3.41
CA ASP A 30 -3.10 4.63 -3.78
C ASP A 30 -2.86 3.13 -3.93
N LEU A 31 -3.72 2.36 -3.31
CA LEU A 31 -3.69 0.92 -3.26
C LEU A 31 -4.99 0.37 -3.84
N VAL A 32 -4.87 -0.63 -4.72
CA VAL A 32 -6.02 -1.42 -5.15
C VAL A 32 -6.02 -2.77 -4.43
N VAL A 33 -7.16 -3.12 -3.88
CA VAL A 33 -7.47 -4.46 -3.37
C VAL A 33 -8.38 -5.11 -4.39
N ARG A 34 -8.04 -6.33 -4.80
CA ARG A 34 -8.81 -7.11 -5.76
C ARG A 34 -9.23 -8.43 -5.13
N GLY A 35 -10.52 -8.73 -5.18
CA GLY A 35 -11.06 -10.01 -4.76
C GLY A 35 -10.90 -10.33 -3.28
N LEU A 36 -11.03 -9.34 -2.39
CA LEU A 36 -10.98 -9.60 -0.96
C LEU A 36 -12.16 -10.48 -0.55
N ASN A 37 -11.85 -11.67 -0.04
CA ASN A 37 -12.84 -12.62 0.45
C ASN A 37 -13.40 -12.14 1.81
N VAL A 38 -14.50 -11.40 1.76
CA VAL A 38 -15.17 -10.87 2.97
C VAL A 38 -16.68 -11.04 2.84
N ARG A 39 -17.31 -11.50 3.93
CA ARG A 39 -18.76 -11.74 3.94
C ARG A 39 -19.55 -10.44 3.95
N ASP A 40 -19.10 -9.50 4.78
CA ASP A 40 -19.68 -8.18 4.93
C ASP A 40 -18.55 -7.15 4.97
N PRO A 41 -18.32 -6.40 3.86
CA PRO A 41 -17.28 -5.38 3.79
C PRO A 41 -17.42 -4.28 4.85
N GLN A 42 -18.64 -4.01 5.32
CA GLN A 42 -18.89 -2.96 6.31
C GLN A 42 -18.23 -3.29 7.66
N GLN A 43 -17.98 -4.57 7.95
CA GLN A 43 -17.25 -4.97 9.15
C GLN A 43 -15.79 -4.50 9.14
N LEU A 44 -15.17 -4.34 7.97
CA LEU A 44 -13.81 -3.81 7.88
C LEU A 44 -13.79 -2.35 8.35
N ALA A 45 -14.75 -1.56 7.89
CA ALA A 45 -14.90 -0.16 8.31
C ALA A 45 -15.21 -0.02 9.81
N GLY A 46 -16.08 -0.89 10.34
CA GLY A 46 -16.37 -0.96 11.79
C GLY A 46 -15.13 -1.24 12.65
N ASN A 47 -14.14 -1.95 12.10
CA ASN A 47 -12.90 -2.35 12.77
C ASN A 47 -11.68 -1.53 12.32
N GLY A 48 -11.90 -0.32 11.81
CA GLY A 48 -10.85 0.68 11.61
C GLY A 48 -10.36 0.86 10.17
N LEU A 49 -10.79 0.03 9.21
CA LEU A 49 -10.53 0.26 7.78
C LEU A 49 -11.49 1.32 7.22
N LYS A 50 -11.36 2.55 7.68
CA LYS A 50 -12.22 3.69 7.30
C LYS A 50 -11.39 4.96 7.17
N THR A 51 -11.94 5.96 6.50
CA THR A 51 -11.35 7.31 6.41
C THR A 51 -11.02 7.88 7.79
N GLY A 52 -9.80 8.39 7.97
CA GLY A 52 -9.25 8.88 9.23
C GLY A 52 -8.80 7.76 10.20
N GLY A 53 -9.03 6.50 9.86
CA GLY A 53 -8.52 5.34 10.57
C GLY A 53 -7.01 5.15 10.33
N LYS A 54 -6.42 4.17 11.02
CA LYS A 54 -5.04 3.76 10.83
C LYS A 54 -4.97 2.28 10.53
N THR A 55 -4.02 1.89 9.70
CA THR A 55 -3.71 0.49 9.40
C THR A 55 -2.21 0.27 9.48
N LYS A 56 -1.80 -0.90 9.94
CA LYS A 56 -0.38 -1.28 9.90
C LYS A 56 -0.05 -1.71 8.47
N VAL A 57 1.09 -1.23 7.98
CA VAL A 57 1.59 -1.56 6.66
C VAL A 57 2.84 -2.41 6.79
N ILE A 58 2.83 -3.54 6.09
CA ILE A 58 3.97 -4.43 5.95
C ILE A 58 4.38 -4.41 4.47
N ILE A 59 5.65 -4.08 4.21
CA ILE A 59 6.18 -3.97 2.85
C ILE A 59 7.30 -4.99 2.72
N ARG A 60 7.11 -6.02 1.88
CA ARG A 60 8.10 -7.10 1.68
C ARG A 60 8.53 -7.78 3.00
N ASN A 61 7.57 -8.16 3.84
CA ASN A 61 7.80 -8.74 5.17
C ASN A 61 8.60 -7.83 6.13
N GLN A 62 8.70 -6.53 5.84
CA GLN A 62 9.26 -5.54 6.75
C GLN A 62 8.11 -4.68 7.30
N PRO A 63 7.89 -4.69 8.62
CA PRO A 63 6.88 -3.82 9.21
C PRO A 63 7.31 -2.36 9.05
N TYR A 64 6.48 -1.55 8.41
CA TYR A 64 6.68 -0.10 8.37
C TYR A 64 6.13 0.56 9.64
N GLY A 65 4.95 0.11 10.09
CA GLY A 65 4.20 0.72 11.19
C GLY A 65 2.81 1.16 10.75
N GLU A 66 2.18 2.04 11.52
CA GLU A 66 0.84 2.55 11.23
C GLU A 66 0.86 3.72 10.24
N ILE A 67 -0.03 3.67 9.25
CA ILE A 67 -0.29 4.74 8.29
C ILE A 67 -1.76 5.16 8.37
N GLU A 68 -2.03 6.44 8.19
CA GLU A 68 -3.38 6.99 8.12
C GLU A 68 -4.07 6.57 6.80
N ILE A 69 -5.34 6.19 6.91
CA ILE A 69 -6.21 5.90 5.78
C ILE A 69 -6.93 7.19 5.41
N LYS A 70 -6.56 7.78 4.27
CA LYS A 70 -7.20 9.00 3.75
C LYS A 70 -8.55 8.72 3.12
N SER A 71 -8.69 7.59 2.43
CA SER A 71 -9.96 7.18 1.82
C SER A 71 -10.04 5.67 1.65
N VAL A 72 -11.27 5.16 1.66
CA VAL A 72 -11.62 3.79 1.31
C VAL A 72 -12.86 3.87 0.43
N GLU A 73 -12.77 3.33 -0.78
CA GLU A 73 -13.86 3.26 -1.74
C GLU A 73 -14.03 1.82 -2.19
N GLN A 74 -15.25 1.29 -2.08
CA GLN A 74 -15.58 -0.01 -2.63
C GLN A 74 -15.80 0.12 -4.13
N LEU A 75 -15.08 -0.67 -4.92
CA LEU A 75 -15.23 -0.66 -6.37
C LEU A 75 -16.42 -1.56 -6.76
N PRO A 76 -17.40 -1.04 -7.53
CA PRO A 76 -18.53 -1.83 -7.97
C PRO A 76 -18.05 -2.94 -8.89
N ARG A 77 -18.68 -4.12 -8.78
CA ARG A 77 -18.46 -5.21 -9.73
C ARG A 77 -19.52 -5.17 -10.81
N THR A 78 -19.05 -5.30 -12.03
CA THR A 78 -19.88 -5.26 -13.22
C THR A 78 -19.63 -6.48 -14.08
N VAL A 79 -20.62 -6.82 -14.89
CA VAL A 79 -20.58 -7.86 -15.90
C VAL A 79 -20.89 -7.24 -17.24
N VAL A 80 -20.21 -7.76 -18.26
CA VAL A 80 -20.43 -7.37 -19.65
C VAL A 80 -21.62 -8.16 -20.19
N ALA A 81 -22.65 -7.46 -20.66
CA ALA A 81 -23.86 -8.06 -21.20
C ALA A 81 -24.09 -7.60 -22.65
N THR A 82 -24.10 -8.57 -23.58
CA THR A 82 -24.45 -8.35 -24.99
C THR A 82 -25.96 -8.14 -25.13
N GLN A 83 -26.34 -7.16 -25.95
CA GLN A 83 -27.74 -6.78 -26.18
C GLN A 83 -28.26 -7.34 -27.52
N PRO A 84 -29.60 -7.48 -27.70
CA PRO A 84 -30.17 -7.95 -28.96
C PRO A 84 -29.87 -7.07 -30.19
N ASP A 85 -29.56 -5.79 -29.98
CA ASP A 85 -29.14 -4.85 -31.02
C ASP A 85 -27.64 -4.94 -31.39
N GLY A 86 -26.92 -5.89 -30.78
CA GLY A 86 -25.48 -6.08 -30.97
C GLY A 86 -24.60 -5.17 -30.12
N SER A 87 -25.17 -4.26 -29.33
CA SER A 87 -24.41 -3.41 -28.40
C SER A 87 -23.91 -4.19 -27.18
N VAL A 88 -22.92 -3.63 -26.49
CA VAL A 88 -22.35 -4.18 -25.27
C VAL A 88 -22.54 -3.18 -24.14
N LYS A 89 -23.09 -3.64 -23.01
CA LYS A 89 -23.31 -2.81 -21.82
C LYS A 89 -22.59 -3.40 -20.61
N GLU A 90 -22.10 -2.51 -19.76
CA GLU A 90 -21.60 -2.83 -18.44
C GLU A 90 -22.77 -2.69 -17.44
N LEU A 91 -23.11 -3.78 -16.76
CA LEU A 91 -24.22 -3.84 -15.81
C LEU A 91 -23.71 -4.33 -14.45
N PRO A 92 -24.35 -3.95 -13.33
CA PRO A 92 -24.00 -4.50 -12.01
C PRO A 92 -24.06 -6.03 -12.01
N ASP A 93 -23.08 -6.67 -11.35
CA ASP A 93 -23.06 -8.13 -11.21
C ASP A 93 -24.26 -8.60 -10.35
N PRO A 94 -25.20 -9.41 -10.88
CA PRO A 94 -26.35 -9.87 -10.11
C PRO A 94 -26.00 -10.96 -9.07
N LYS A 95 -24.78 -11.47 -9.05
CA LYS A 95 -24.36 -12.55 -8.14
C LYS A 95 -24.24 -12.06 -6.70
N ALA A 96 -25.19 -12.44 -5.86
CA ALA A 96 -25.21 -12.12 -4.43
C ALA A 96 -24.21 -12.91 -3.56
N ASN A 97 -23.56 -13.95 -4.11
CA ASN A 97 -22.75 -14.93 -3.36
C ASN A 97 -21.25 -14.89 -3.67
N ASN A 98 -20.76 -13.88 -4.38
CA ASN A 98 -19.37 -13.86 -4.82
C ASN A 98 -18.37 -13.55 -3.69
N PHE A 99 -18.81 -13.05 -2.53
CA PHE A 99 -18.00 -12.68 -1.34
C PHE A 99 -16.66 -12.00 -1.66
N SER A 100 -16.58 -11.29 -2.78
CA SER A 100 -15.35 -10.83 -3.40
C SER A 100 -15.45 -9.33 -3.55
N THR A 101 -14.74 -8.61 -2.70
CA THR A 101 -14.79 -7.15 -2.63
C THR A 101 -13.53 -6.54 -3.19
N ASP A 102 -13.70 -5.63 -4.14
CA ASP A 102 -12.63 -4.79 -4.66
C ASP A 102 -12.69 -3.44 -3.96
N MET A 103 -11.53 -2.86 -3.65
CA MET A 103 -11.45 -1.55 -2.98
C MET A 103 -10.32 -0.72 -3.55
N LEU A 104 -10.53 0.58 -3.59
CA LEU A 104 -9.50 1.59 -3.75
C LEU A 104 -9.25 2.24 -2.39
N LEU A 105 -7.99 2.27 -1.95
CA LEU A 105 -7.58 2.91 -0.71
C LEU A 105 -6.53 3.96 -1.01
N THR A 106 -6.59 5.09 -0.33
CA THR A 106 -5.48 6.06 -0.31
C THR A 106 -4.91 6.11 1.09
N LEU A 107 -3.60 5.85 1.20
CA LEU A 107 -2.85 5.99 2.44
C LEU A 107 -2.10 7.32 2.46
N ASN A 108 -2.06 7.98 3.62
CA ASN A 108 -1.34 9.23 3.83
C ASN A 108 -0.18 9.03 4.81
N GLY A 109 1.04 9.29 4.35
CA GLY A 109 2.26 9.08 5.12
C GLY A 109 3.30 10.17 4.90
N LYS A 110 4.52 9.91 5.39
CA LYS A 110 5.69 10.77 5.17
C LYS A 110 6.80 9.94 4.55
N ALA A 111 7.29 10.36 3.39
CA ALA A 111 8.36 9.67 2.69
C ALA A 111 9.62 10.54 2.62
N GLN A 112 10.77 9.88 2.62
CA GLN A 112 12.02 10.48 2.23
C GLN A 112 12.16 10.39 0.72
N VAL A 113 12.40 11.53 0.05
CA VAL A 113 12.65 11.55 -1.39
C VAL A 113 14.12 11.25 -1.64
N THR A 114 14.39 10.16 -2.36
CA THR A 114 15.73 9.78 -2.79
C THR A 114 15.84 9.88 -4.31
N LYS A 115 17.07 9.80 -4.84
CA LYS A 115 17.33 9.72 -6.28
C LYS A 115 16.59 8.56 -7.00
N ASP A 116 16.25 7.50 -6.26
CA ASP A 116 15.63 6.29 -6.82
C ASP A 116 14.11 6.22 -6.59
N GLY A 117 13.53 7.28 -6.03
CA GLY A 117 12.12 7.39 -5.68
C GLY A 117 11.85 7.61 -4.18
N PRO A 118 10.57 7.70 -3.80
CA PRO A 118 10.18 7.88 -2.41
C PRO A 118 10.38 6.61 -1.58
N VAL A 119 10.78 6.81 -0.33
CA VAL A 119 11.02 5.76 0.64
C VAL A 119 10.11 5.97 1.84
N LEU A 120 9.27 4.98 2.14
CA LEU A 120 8.50 4.88 3.39
C LEU A 120 9.28 3.99 4.37
N GLY A 121 9.81 4.59 5.43
CA GLY A 121 10.64 3.89 6.41
C GLY A 121 11.95 3.46 5.78
N ASN A 122 12.15 2.15 5.63
CA ASN A 122 13.33 1.58 4.96
C ASN A 122 13.01 0.99 3.58
N SER A 123 11.76 1.12 3.12
CA SER A 123 11.27 0.50 1.88
C SER A 123 10.97 1.55 0.83
N LYS A 124 11.57 1.40 -0.36
CA LYS A 124 11.17 2.16 -1.55
C LYS A 124 9.71 1.85 -1.88
N VAL A 125 8.95 2.86 -2.28
CA VAL A 125 7.56 2.71 -2.71
C VAL A 125 7.50 2.91 -4.21
N LYS A 126 6.94 1.92 -4.92
CA LYS A 126 6.77 1.95 -6.38
C LYS A 126 5.42 1.34 -6.74
N ILE A 127 4.88 1.80 -7.87
CA ILE A 127 3.71 1.19 -8.50
C ILE A 127 3.98 -0.29 -8.77
N GLY A 128 2.97 -1.14 -8.54
CA GLY A 128 3.04 -2.59 -8.65
C GLY A 128 3.58 -3.31 -7.40
N MET A 129 3.99 -2.58 -6.37
CA MET A 129 4.46 -3.22 -5.13
C MET A 129 3.29 -3.75 -4.30
N PRO A 130 3.40 -4.97 -3.75
CA PRO A 130 2.43 -5.48 -2.79
C PRO A 130 2.64 -4.81 -1.44
N PHE A 131 1.55 -4.33 -0.86
CA PHE A 131 1.44 -3.87 0.52
C PHE A 131 0.52 -4.83 1.25
N GLU A 132 0.95 -5.29 2.41
CA GLU A 132 0.08 -6.02 3.32
C GLU A 132 -0.47 -5.02 4.36
N LEU A 133 -1.79 -5.00 4.49
CA LEU A 133 -2.52 -4.13 5.40
C LEU A 133 -3.07 -4.98 6.55
N GLU A 134 -2.65 -4.68 7.77
CA GLU A 134 -3.08 -5.36 8.99
C GLU A 134 -3.85 -4.40 9.90
N GLY A 135 -5.01 -4.84 10.37
CA GLY A 135 -5.82 -4.16 11.37
C GLY A 135 -6.34 -5.11 12.43
N PHE A 136 -7.42 -4.73 13.11
CA PHE A 136 -7.94 -5.50 14.25
C PHE A 136 -8.47 -6.89 13.85
N ASN A 137 -9.25 -6.96 12.77
CA ASN A 137 -9.88 -8.21 12.30
C ASN A 137 -9.61 -8.50 10.81
N TYR A 138 -8.61 -7.86 10.23
CA TYR A 138 -8.25 -8.03 8.84
C TYR A 138 -6.73 -8.08 8.66
N ASN A 139 -6.31 -8.93 7.72
CA ASN A 139 -4.99 -8.93 7.14
C ASN A 139 -5.16 -9.31 5.66
N PHE A 140 -4.78 -8.43 4.74
CA PHE A 140 -4.85 -8.71 3.30
C PHE A 140 -3.82 -7.93 2.50
N ASN A 141 -3.59 -8.39 1.27
CA ASN A 141 -2.70 -7.73 0.31
C ASN A 141 -3.45 -6.70 -0.55
N ALA A 142 -2.77 -5.61 -0.84
CA ALA A 142 -3.15 -4.59 -1.81
C ALA A 142 -1.96 -4.29 -2.73
N THR A 143 -2.20 -3.77 -3.92
CA THR A 143 -1.14 -3.39 -4.86
C THR A 143 -1.11 -1.88 -5.02
N VAL A 144 0.09 -1.29 -4.96
CA VAL A 144 0.28 0.14 -5.24
C VAL A 144 -0.04 0.43 -6.70
N ILE A 145 -0.95 1.38 -6.95
CA ILE A 145 -1.34 1.81 -8.29
C ILE A 145 -0.92 3.24 -8.61
N ASP A 146 -0.75 4.09 -7.60
CA ASP A 146 -0.27 5.47 -7.76
C ASP A 146 0.51 5.93 -6.53
N VAL A 147 1.44 6.87 -6.73
CA VAL A 147 2.29 7.44 -5.70
C VAL A 147 2.42 8.95 -5.94
N ARG A 148 1.83 9.75 -5.05
CA ARG A 148 1.80 11.22 -5.17
C ARG A 148 2.59 11.85 -4.04
N LEU A 149 3.59 12.66 -4.38
CA LEU A 149 4.32 13.47 -3.40
C LEU A 149 3.67 14.85 -3.32
N GLN A 150 3.31 15.27 -2.11
CA GLN A 150 2.79 16.61 -1.86
C GLN A 150 3.99 17.52 -1.58
N SER A 151 4.25 18.48 -2.47
CA SER A 151 5.43 19.36 -2.44
C SER A 151 5.23 20.63 -1.66
#